data_AF-A0A346S0F4-F1
#
_entry.id   AF-A0A346S0F4-F1
#
_cell.length_a   1.000
_cell.length_b   1.000
_cell.length_c   1.000
_cell.angle_alpha   90.00
_cell.angle_beta   90.00
_cell.angle_gamma   90.00
#
_symmetry.space_group_name_H-M   'P 1'
#
loop_
_entity.id
_entity.type
_entity.pdbx_description
1 polymer ?
#
loop_
_entity_poly.entity_id
_entity_poly.type
_entity_poly.pdbx_seq_one_letter_code
_entity_poly.pdbx_strand_id
1 'polypeptide(L)'
;MKLLNRNLISNAVLVAALVVGGAGSAAAQDADDPMAFIRGAQSWADNCARCHNMRDPAEFRDDVWEPTMIHMRIRAGLTGQEVRDILAFLQKSNDPADSKGGE
;
A
#
# COMPACT_ATOMS: atom_id res chain seq x y z
N MET A 1 -62.15 14.68 2.99
CA MET A 1 -61.03 13.82 3.41
C MET A 1 -60.57 13.02 2.19
N LYS A 2 -59.50 13.45 1.51
CA LYS A 2 -58.86 12.69 0.42
C LYS A 2 -57.59 12.06 0.97
N LEU A 3 -57.58 10.74 1.03
CA LEU A 3 -56.42 9.91 1.33
C LEU A 3 -55.39 10.10 0.21
N LEU A 4 -54.30 10.79 0.50
CA LEU A 4 -53.16 10.89 -0.40
C LEU A 4 -52.07 9.90 0.03
N ASN A 5 -51.62 9.19 -1.00
CA ASN A 5 -50.95 7.89 -1.03
C ASN A 5 -49.52 7.94 -0.46
N ARG A 6 -49.22 7.13 0.58
CA ARG A 6 -47.96 7.16 1.35
C ARG A 6 -46.82 6.31 0.75
N ASN A 7 -46.96 5.86 -0.50
CA ASN A 7 -46.05 4.92 -1.17
C ASN A 7 -45.12 5.56 -2.23
N LEU A 8 -45.20 6.87 -2.47
CA LEU A 8 -44.35 7.54 -3.47
C LEU A 8 -43.02 8.09 -2.91
N ILE A 9 -42.80 8.00 -1.60
CA ILE A 9 -41.61 8.58 -0.94
C ILE A 9 -40.49 7.53 -0.77
N SER A 10 -40.75 6.25 -1.01
CA SER A 10 -39.78 5.17 -0.70
C SER A 10 -38.71 4.93 -1.78
N ASN A 11 -38.90 5.34 -3.03
CA ASN A 11 -37.97 5.00 -4.12
C ASN A 11 -36.94 6.08 -4.47
N ALA A 12 -37.05 7.30 -3.94
CA ALA A 12 -36.07 8.37 -4.19
C ALA A 12 -34.84 8.29 -3.27
N VAL A 13 -34.95 7.60 -2.13
CA VAL A 13 -33.87 7.55 -1.13
C VAL A 13 -32.81 6.50 -1.47
N LEU A 14 -33.15 5.40 -2.17
CA LEU A 14 -32.17 4.35 -2.49
C LEU A 14 -31.18 4.71 -3.61
N VAL A 15 -31.50 5.66 -4.50
CA VAL A 15 -30.62 6.01 -5.64
C VAL A 15 -29.55 7.04 -5.26
N ALA A 16 -29.77 7.83 -4.19
CA ALA A 16 -28.83 8.85 -3.74
C ALA A 16 -27.59 8.29 -2.99
N ALA A 17 -27.61 7.02 -2.57
CA ALA A 17 -26.51 6.41 -1.81
C ALA A 17 -25.31 5.95 -2.67
N LEU A 18 -25.43 5.94 -4.01
CA LEU A 18 -24.39 5.41 -4.90
C LEU A 18 -23.35 6.43 -5.37
N VAL A 19 -23.51 7.73 -5.06
CA VAL A 19 -22.65 8.78 -5.64
C VAL A 19 -21.66 9.40 -4.64
N VAL A 20 -21.80 9.15 -3.33
CA VAL A 20 -20.97 9.82 -2.30
C VAL A 20 -19.79 8.95 -1.80
N GLY A 21 -19.72 7.66 -2.16
CA GLY A 21 -18.68 6.74 -1.69
C GLY A 21 -17.39 6.65 -2.51
N GLY A 22 -17.23 7.47 -3.57
CA GLY A 22 -16.23 7.25 -4.62
C GLY A 22 -14.84 7.87 -4.42
N ALA A 23 -14.56 8.53 -3.30
CA ALA A 23 -13.27 9.19 -3.06
C ALA A 23 -12.61 8.68 -1.77
N GLY A 24 -12.51 7.36 -1.62
CA GLY A 24 -11.55 6.79 -0.68
C GLY A 24 -10.15 7.09 -1.21
N SER A 25 -9.41 7.99 -0.56
CA SER A 25 -8.01 8.26 -0.85
C SER A 25 -7.21 6.95 -0.71
N ALA A 26 -6.89 6.30 -1.83
CA ALA A 26 -6.09 5.08 -1.88
C ALA A 26 -4.71 5.22 -1.23
N ALA A 27 -4.26 6.45 -0.93
CA ALA A 27 -2.99 6.72 -0.25
C ALA A 27 -3.03 6.49 1.27
N ALA A 28 -4.21 6.49 1.90
CA ALA A 28 -4.34 6.41 3.36
C ALA A 28 -4.51 4.98 3.89
N GLN A 29 -4.77 3.99 3.01
CA GLN A 29 -5.07 2.62 3.42
C GLN A 29 -3.81 1.76 3.67
N ASP A 30 -2.64 2.20 3.22
CA ASP A 30 -1.43 1.36 3.19
C ASP A 30 -0.57 1.41 4.45
N ALA A 31 -0.70 2.45 5.28
CA ALA A 31 0.21 2.66 6.42
C ALA A 31 0.12 1.55 7.50
N ASP A 32 -1.03 0.89 7.61
CA ASP A 32 -1.29 -0.15 8.62
C ASP A 32 -1.61 -1.53 8.02
N ASP A 33 -1.30 -1.77 6.74
CA ASP A 33 -1.60 -3.06 6.09
C ASP A 33 -0.70 -4.19 6.64
N PRO A 34 -1.27 -5.19 7.34
CA PRO A 34 -0.48 -6.29 7.91
C PRO A 34 0.23 -7.15 6.86
N MET A 35 -0.23 -7.12 5.61
CA MET A 35 0.32 -7.93 4.52
C MET A 35 1.39 -7.20 3.69
N ALA A 36 1.66 -5.92 3.97
CA ALA A 36 2.63 -5.12 3.21
C ALA A 36 4.03 -5.76 3.20
N PHE A 37 4.49 -6.28 4.35
CA PHE A 37 5.80 -6.93 4.46
C PHE A 37 5.93 -8.16 3.53
N ILE A 38 4.91 -9.03 3.50
CA ILE A 38 4.94 -10.26 2.70
C ILE A 38 4.89 -9.94 1.20
N ARG A 39 4.00 -9.03 0.79
CA ARG A 39 3.96 -8.58 -0.61
C ARG A 39 5.25 -7.86 -1.00
N GLY A 40 5.82 -7.08 -0.10
CA GLY A 40 7.08 -6.39 -0.29
C GLY A 40 8.24 -7.34 -0.55
N ALA A 41 8.36 -8.40 0.24
CA ALA A 41 9.37 -9.44 0.04
C ALA A 41 9.24 -10.11 -1.35
N GLN A 42 8.00 -10.42 -1.76
CA GLN A 42 7.73 -11.00 -3.08
C GLN A 42 8.09 -10.02 -4.21
N SER A 43 7.59 -8.78 -4.15
CA SER A 43 7.89 -7.76 -5.15
C SER A 43 9.38 -7.42 -5.23
N TRP A 44 10.09 -7.44 -4.11
CA TRP A 44 11.54 -7.28 -4.05
C TRP A 44 12.25 -8.42 -4.80
N ALA A 45 11.91 -9.67 -4.48
CA ALA A 45 12.45 -10.86 -5.14
C ALA A 45 12.22 -10.85 -6.66
N ASP A 46 11.01 -10.48 -7.09
CA ASP A 46 10.61 -10.50 -8.50
C ASP A 46 11.25 -9.38 -9.33
N ASN A 47 11.59 -8.24 -8.72
CA ASN A 47 11.95 -7.04 -9.47
C ASN A 47 13.40 -6.57 -9.29
N CYS A 48 14.01 -6.74 -8.12
CA CYS A 48 15.16 -5.91 -7.75
C CYS A 48 16.52 -6.50 -8.16
N ALA A 49 16.57 -7.77 -8.57
CA ALA A 49 17.76 -8.41 -9.15
C ALA A 49 17.82 -8.35 -10.69
N ARG A 50 16.87 -7.64 -11.34
CA ARG A 50 16.76 -7.61 -12.81
C ARG A 50 17.84 -6.79 -13.51
N CYS A 51 18.44 -5.82 -12.81
CA CYS A 51 19.40 -4.86 -13.40
C CYS A 51 20.76 -4.80 -12.68
N HIS A 52 20.80 -5.15 -11.40
CA HIS A 52 22.01 -5.24 -10.59
C HIS A 52 21.79 -6.28 -9.49
N ASN A 53 22.84 -6.60 -8.73
CA ASN A 53 22.69 -7.45 -7.56
C ASN A 53 21.72 -6.82 -6.56
N MET A 54 20.89 -7.66 -5.97
CA MET A 54 19.99 -7.25 -4.90
C MET A 54 20.80 -6.67 -3.74
N ARG A 55 20.39 -5.51 -3.25
CA ARG A 55 21.03 -4.85 -2.12
C ARG A 55 20.59 -5.51 -0.81
N ASP A 56 21.49 -5.53 0.17
CA ASP A 56 21.15 -6.01 1.51
C ASP A 56 20.21 -4.98 2.18
N PRO A 57 19.06 -5.38 2.75
CA PRO A 57 18.19 -4.46 3.48
C PRO A 57 18.93 -3.65 4.56
N ALA A 58 19.93 -4.24 5.23
CA ALA A 58 20.73 -3.58 6.26
C ALA A 58 21.80 -2.61 5.71
N GLU A 59 21.94 -2.49 4.38
CA GLU A 59 22.91 -1.57 3.76
C GLU A 59 22.59 -0.10 4.08
N PHE A 60 21.31 0.25 4.17
CA PHE A 60 20.87 1.62 4.38
C PHE A 60 19.87 1.77 5.53
N ARG A 61 19.88 2.97 6.11
CA ARG A 61 18.86 3.45 7.04
C ARG A 61 17.54 3.77 6.30
N ASP A 62 16.45 3.81 7.04
CA ASP A 62 15.11 4.06 6.52
C ASP A 62 14.97 5.37 5.75
N ASP A 63 15.64 6.42 6.22
CA ASP A 63 15.66 7.75 5.59
C ASP A 63 16.41 7.78 4.25
N VAL A 64 17.22 6.76 3.97
CA VAL A 64 17.88 6.55 2.67
C VAL A 64 17.08 5.59 1.79
N TRP A 65 16.43 4.58 2.37
CA TRP A 65 15.59 3.65 1.62
C TRP A 65 14.37 4.31 0.97
N GLU A 66 13.72 5.26 1.65
CA GLU A 66 12.54 5.95 1.12
C GLU A 66 12.81 6.68 -0.21
N PRO A 67 13.76 7.62 -0.32
CA PRO A 67 14.09 8.25 -1.60
C PRO A 67 14.67 7.26 -2.62
N THR A 68 15.37 6.22 -2.17
CA THR A 68 15.88 5.15 -3.06
C THR A 68 14.73 4.43 -3.75
N MET A 69 13.68 4.07 -3.01
CA MET A 69 12.51 3.39 -3.57
C MET A 69 11.68 4.29 -4.47
N ILE A 70 11.62 5.60 -4.19
CA ILE A 70 11.03 6.58 -5.12
C ILE A 70 11.81 6.62 -6.44
N HIS A 71 13.14 6.62 -6.38
CA HIS A 71 13.97 6.53 -7.59
C HIS A 71 13.74 5.20 -8.33
N MET A 72 13.75 4.08 -7.61
CA MET A 72 13.54 2.74 -8.18
C MET A 72 12.15 2.53 -8.75
N ARG A 73 11.13 3.24 -8.27
CA ARG A 73 9.80 3.23 -8.90
C ARG A 73 9.89 3.45 -10.41
N ILE A 74 10.64 4.48 -10.81
CA ILE A 74 10.80 4.85 -12.21
C ILE A 74 11.76 3.90 -12.91
N ARG A 75 12.87 3.52 -12.25
CA ARG A 75 13.91 2.69 -12.87
C ARG A 75 13.50 1.24 -13.10
N ALA A 76 12.75 0.66 -12.17
CA ALA A 76 12.27 -0.73 -12.24
C ALA A 76 10.82 -0.85 -12.75
N GLY A 77 10.15 0.27 -13.03
CA GLY A 77 8.78 0.28 -13.56
C GLY A 77 7.73 -0.21 -12.56
N LEU A 78 7.93 0.11 -11.28
CA LEU A 78 7.07 -0.34 -10.18
C LEU A 78 5.80 0.52 -10.08
N THR A 79 4.70 -0.12 -9.68
CA THR A 79 3.49 0.55 -9.24
C THR A 79 3.72 1.29 -7.93
N GLY A 80 2.80 2.20 -7.58
CA GLY A 80 2.86 2.88 -6.29
C GLY A 80 2.73 1.92 -5.10
N GLN A 81 1.95 0.85 -5.26
CA GLN A 81 1.76 -0.15 -4.22
C GLN A 81 3.02 -0.97 -3.98
N GLU A 82 3.64 -1.49 -5.05
CA GLU A 82 4.88 -2.28 -4.94
C GLU A 82 5.99 -1.47 -4.27
N VAL A 83 6.08 -0.16 -4.54
CA VAL A 83 7.06 0.71 -3.86
C VAL A 83 6.82 0.78 -2.36
N ARG A 84 5.56 0.93 -1.92
CA ARG A 84 5.22 1.01 -0.49
C ARG A 84 5.42 -0.34 0.20
N ASP A 85 4.99 -1.42 -0.44
CA ASP A 85 5.15 -2.78 0.09
C ASP A 85 6.65 -3.14 0.20
N ILE A 86 7.45 -2.89 -0.84
CA ILE A 86 8.91 -3.10 -0.80
C ILE A 86 9.56 -2.24 0.27
N LEU A 87 9.18 -0.97 0.40
CA LEU A 87 9.74 -0.08 1.42
C LEU A 87 9.44 -0.61 2.83
N ALA A 88 8.20 -1.08 3.08
CA ALA A 88 7.83 -1.70 4.35
C ALA A 88 8.64 -2.97 4.64
N PHE A 89 8.92 -3.79 3.62
CA PHE A 89 9.81 -4.94 3.74
C PHE A 89 11.24 -4.52 4.13
N LEU A 90 11.85 -3.58 3.39
CA LEU A 90 13.22 -3.15 3.62
C LEU A 90 13.44 -2.52 5.00
N GLN A 91 12.52 -1.64 5.43
CA GLN A 91 12.60 -0.95 6.73
C GLN A 91 12.30 -1.87 7.92
N LYS A 92 11.52 -2.94 7.73
CA LYS A 92 11.37 -3.94 8.79
C LYS A 92 12.56 -4.89 8.84
N SER A 93 13.12 -5.24 7.68
CA SER A 93 14.27 -6.14 7.58
C SER A 93 15.61 -5.51 7.99
N ASN A 94 15.68 -4.19 8.15
CA ASN A 94 16.88 -3.48 8.59
C ASN A 94 16.82 -3.02 10.07
N ASP A 95 15.77 -3.40 10.82
CA ASP A 95 15.61 -3.03 12.22
C ASP A 95 16.63 -3.77 13.12
N PRO A 96 17.50 -3.06 13.87
CA PRO A 96 18.39 -3.65 14.85
C PRO A 96 17.72 -4.49 15.94
N ALA A 97 16.43 -4.25 16.24
CA ALA A 97 15.68 -5.00 17.24
C ALA A 97 15.27 -6.40 16.73
N ASP A 98 14.93 -6.52 15.45
CA ASP A 98 14.52 -7.80 14.84
C ASP A 98 15.72 -8.70 14.49
N SER A 99 16.92 -8.13 14.30
CA SER A 99 18.16 -8.88 14.02
C SER A 99 18.76 -9.64 15.22
N LYS A 100 18.19 -9.48 16.43
CA LYS A 100 18.67 -10.10 17.68
C LYS A 100 17.98 -11.42 18.06
N GLY A 101 17.03 -11.92 17.26
CA GLY A 101 16.16 -13.05 17.61
C GLY A 101 16.45 -14.38 16.89
N GLY A 102 17.59 -14.53 16.22
CA GLY A 102 17.87 -15.63 15.29
C GLY A 102 19.18 -16.39 15.51
N GLU A 103 19.66 -16.49 16.75
CA GLU A 103 20.75 -17.40 17.16
C GLU A 103 20.23 -18.49 18.11
#